data_AF-A0A7G5FEZ4-F1
#
_entry.id   AF-A0A7G5FEZ4-F1
#
_cell.length_a   1.000
_cell.length_b   1.000
_cell.length_c   1.000
_cell.angle_alpha   90.00
_cell.angle_beta   90.00
_cell.angle_gamma   90.00
#
_symmetry.space_group_name_H-M   'P 1'
#
loop_
_entity.id
_entity.type
_entity.pdbx_description
1 polymer ?
#
loop_
_entity_poly.entity_id
_entity_poly.type
_entity_poly.pdbx_seq_one_letter_code
_entity_poly.pdbx_strand_id
1 'polypeptide(L)'
;MNEHRQIQQQYAFALDALRMLAQRELLSWWDQTAHLTYVDQRRLLAQPFLEIVRKYGEQAAYSAADYLFLSRSLDESLAKLEYPEIADPVGFEQAQASYRYAMWLKEYSEDPEARQVAKAKLMGVVQRLVTEPARTTVEMGVVKAGTAYARVPEPGACAFCLMLASRGAVYSKQTVLTAHAHRENRKHSVGIKAMKRYHDNCRCLGIEVKRDGSDLPKINRELEKAWGQAMRAGSEGTDFQKWATYIEDRRLAAMEAVKFPEIPGLKMPKYQGDATRVVDGKREPLPALDKLAGHILYGWRSDRSPEKPLVLDKRSGHTSQSVRVGKTRFPMSWSDQQILDACVKVLQTGLVSVKGNVRVVDGVVDGVKIRMKYTIFEGKAVHVYGYPLKSPGRGTSVVKRGGGIAWH
;
A
#
# COMPACT_ATOMS: atom_id res chain seq x y z
N MET A 1 -29.45 -9.25 5.14
CA MET A 1 -28.00 -9.38 4.83
C MET A 1 -27.54 -8.48 3.67
N ASN A 2 -28.31 -8.33 2.58
CA ASN A 2 -27.88 -7.51 1.43
C ASN A 2 -27.84 -6.00 1.76
N GLU A 3 -28.81 -5.52 2.54
CA GLU A 3 -28.95 -4.09 2.88
C GLU A 3 -27.88 -3.58 3.87
N HIS A 4 -27.57 -4.30 4.95
CA HIS A 4 -26.46 -3.95 5.86
C HIS A 4 -25.14 -3.77 5.09
N ARG A 5 -24.86 -4.68 4.16
CA ARG A 5 -23.66 -4.61 3.34
C ARG A 5 -23.67 -3.41 2.41
N GLN A 6 -24.83 -3.08 1.83
CA GLN A 6 -24.98 -1.90 0.98
C GLN A 6 -24.78 -0.59 1.75
N ILE A 7 -25.37 -0.46 2.94
CA ILE A 7 -25.18 0.71 3.82
C ILE A 7 -23.70 0.87 4.20
N GLN A 8 -23.02 -0.23 4.58
CA GLN A 8 -21.59 -0.20 4.88
C GLN A 8 -20.75 0.19 3.66
N GLN A 9 -21.10 -0.29 2.45
CA GLN A 9 -20.41 0.07 1.21
C GLN A 9 -20.62 1.55 0.86
N GLN A 10 -21.83 2.09 1.04
CA GLN A 10 -22.11 3.51 0.83
C GLN A 10 -21.32 4.37 1.81
N TYR A 11 -21.24 3.99 3.08
CA TYR A 11 -20.41 4.66 4.07
C TYR A 11 -18.92 4.63 3.72
N ALA A 12 -18.41 3.46 3.31
CA ALA A 12 -17.03 3.33 2.86
C ALA A 12 -16.72 4.23 1.65
N PHE A 13 -17.64 4.26 0.67
CA PHE A 13 -17.52 5.11 -0.51
C PHE A 13 -17.55 6.60 -0.16
N ALA A 14 -18.45 7.02 0.74
CA ALA A 14 -18.53 8.41 1.20
C ALA A 14 -17.21 8.85 1.85
N LEU A 15 -16.63 8.03 2.75
CA LEU A 15 -15.35 8.36 3.37
C LEU A 15 -14.18 8.38 2.38
N ASP A 16 -14.16 7.48 1.39
CA ASP A 16 -13.13 7.51 0.35
C ASP A 16 -13.26 8.78 -0.51
N ALA A 17 -14.47 9.14 -0.92
CA ALA A 17 -14.74 10.35 -1.69
C ALA A 17 -14.30 11.62 -0.92
N LEU A 18 -14.65 11.73 0.36
CA LEU A 18 -14.25 12.85 1.22
C LEU A 18 -12.73 12.94 1.37
N ARG A 19 -12.05 11.81 1.58
CA ARG A 19 -10.59 11.72 1.59
C ARG A 19 -9.99 12.21 0.28
N MET A 20 -10.48 11.71 -0.86
CA MET A 20 -9.96 12.07 -2.18
C MET A 20 -10.17 13.55 -2.49
N LEU A 21 -11.33 14.11 -2.13
CA LEU A 21 -11.62 15.53 -2.29
C LEU A 21 -10.69 16.41 -1.45
N ALA A 22 -10.52 16.08 -0.16
CA ALA A 22 -9.61 16.81 0.72
C ALA A 22 -8.16 16.76 0.23
N GLN A 23 -7.72 15.59 -0.21
CA GLN A 23 -6.40 15.38 -0.80
C GLN A 23 -6.22 16.17 -2.09
N ARG A 24 -7.21 16.17 -2.99
CA ARG A 24 -7.18 16.95 -4.24
C ARG A 24 -7.14 18.45 -3.97
N GLU A 25 -7.93 18.95 -3.03
CA GLU A 25 -7.95 20.36 -2.67
C GLU A 25 -6.59 20.80 -2.09
N LEU A 26 -6.00 19.98 -1.21
CA LEU A 26 -4.65 20.23 -0.69
C LEU A 26 -3.59 20.20 -1.80
N LEU A 27 -3.67 19.26 -2.76
CA LEU A 27 -2.77 19.22 -3.91
C LEU A 27 -2.88 20.45 -4.78
N SER A 28 -4.10 20.95 -5.01
CA SER A 28 -4.33 22.19 -5.76
C SER A 28 -3.62 23.38 -5.09
N TRP A 29 -3.80 23.54 -3.77
CA TRP A 29 -3.09 24.55 -2.98
C TRP A 29 -1.57 24.39 -3.04
N TRP A 30 -1.08 23.17 -2.93
CA TRP A 30 0.35 22.86 -3.04
C TRP A 30 0.91 23.32 -4.40
N ASP A 31 0.24 22.96 -5.48
CA ASP A 31 0.71 23.23 -6.84
C ASP A 31 0.63 24.73 -7.17
N GLN A 32 -0.42 25.43 -6.71
CA GLN A 32 -0.54 26.88 -6.85
C GLN A 32 0.56 27.64 -6.10
N THR A 33 1.04 27.11 -4.98
CA THR A 33 2.09 27.73 -4.15
C THR A 33 3.50 27.20 -4.43
N ALA A 34 3.67 26.29 -5.39
CA ALA A 34 4.94 25.61 -5.65
C ALA A 34 6.06 26.54 -6.15
N HIS A 35 5.70 27.70 -6.70
CA HIS A 35 6.63 28.73 -7.18
C HIS A 35 7.29 29.56 -6.06
N LEU A 36 6.80 29.43 -4.81
CA LEU A 36 7.30 30.16 -3.66
C LEU A 36 8.50 29.47 -3.00
N THR A 37 9.20 30.21 -2.13
CA THR A 37 10.17 29.63 -1.18
C THR A 37 9.45 28.65 -0.25
N TYR A 38 10.18 27.68 0.31
CA TYR A 38 9.55 26.63 1.13
C TYR A 38 8.96 27.23 2.40
N VAL A 39 9.60 28.27 2.95
CA VAL A 39 9.15 29.00 4.13
C VAL A 39 7.82 29.73 3.86
N ASP A 40 7.73 30.42 2.72
CA ASP A 40 6.51 31.15 2.34
C ASP A 40 5.37 30.19 2.01
N GLN A 41 5.66 29.13 1.25
CA GLN A 41 4.70 28.07 0.97
C GLN A 41 4.18 27.45 2.26
N ARG A 42 5.06 27.11 3.22
CA ARG A 42 4.68 26.57 4.53
C ARG A 42 3.84 27.55 5.34
N ARG A 43 4.08 28.86 5.25
CA ARG A 43 3.24 29.85 5.93
C ARG A 43 1.85 29.94 5.32
N LEU A 44 1.77 30.02 3.99
CA LEU A 44 0.52 30.21 3.26
C LEU A 44 -0.37 28.97 3.29
N LEU A 45 0.19 27.75 3.21
CA LEU A 45 -0.57 26.51 3.24
C LEU A 45 -1.19 26.18 4.61
N ALA A 46 -0.78 26.85 5.69
CA ALA A 46 -1.22 26.53 7.03
C ALA A 46 -2.74 26.71 7.23
N GLN A 47 -3.29 27.86 6.82
CA GLN A 47 -4.73 28.13 6.98
C GLN A 47 -5.60 27.25 6.07
N PRO A 48 -5.32 27.14 4.75
CA PRO A 48 -6.06 26.24 3.88
C PRO A 48 -6.07 24.79 4.37
N PHE A 49 -4.93 24.29 4.88
CA PHE A 49 -4.87 22.95 5.46
C PHE A 49 -5.86 22.75 6.62
N LEU A 50 -5.93 23.72 7.54
CA LEU A 50 -6.83 23.65 8.70
C LEU A 50 -8.29 23.69 8.27
N GLU A 51 -8.63 24.54 7.29
CA GLU A 51 -9.99 24.65 6.74
C GLU A 51 -10.42 23.36 6.03
N ILE A 52 -9.54 22.76 5.22
CA ILE A 52 -9.76 21.48 4.56
C ILE A 52 -10.05 20.39 5.61
N VAL A 53 -9.20 20.27 6.63
CA VAL A 53 -9.37 19.27 7.69
C VAL A 53 -10.71 19.46 8.41
N ARG A 54 -11.07 20.70 8.77
CA ARG A 54 -12.32 21.01 9.46
C ARG A 54 -13.53 20.65 8.59
N LYS A 55 -13.59 21.18 7.37
CA LYS A 55 -14.71 21.03 6.42
C LYS A 55 -14.99 19.56 6.08
N TYR A 56 -13.95 18.82 5.69
CA TYR A 56 -14.14 17.43 5.28
C TYR A 56 -14.24 16.49 6.48
N GLY A 57 -13.61 16.82 7.61
CA GLY A 57 -13.76 16.08 8.86
C GLY A 57 -15.19 16.13 9.40
N GLU A 58 -15.83 17.30 9.34
CA GLU A 58 -17.24 17.47 9.70
C GLU A 58 -18.15 16.57 8.86
N GLN A 59 -18.04 16.63 7.53
CA GLN A 59 -18.82 15.79 6.62
C GLN A 59 -18.60 14.28 6.85
N ALA A 60 -17.38 13.90 7.21
CA ALA A 60 -17.06 12.51 7.55
C ALA A 60 -17.75 12.07 8.84
N ALA A 61 -17.84 12.96 9.85
CA ALA A 61 -18.55 12.71 11.09
C ALA A 61 -20.06 12.52 10.86
N TYR A 62 -20.70 13.37 10.05
CA TYR A 62 -22.10 13.22 9.65
C TYR A 62 -22.35 11.91 8.91
N SER A 63 -21.49 11.57 7.94
CA SER A 63 -21.59 10.31 7.18
C SER A 63 -21.54 9.07 8.10
N ALA A 64 -20.79 9.14 9.20
CA ALA A 64 -20.73 8.08 10.20
C ALA A 64 -21.99 7.99 11.07
N ALA A 65 -22.60 9.13 11.40
CA ALA A 65 -23.86 9.16 12.15
C ALA A 65 -25.02 8.62 11.30
N ASP A 66 -25.11 9.00 10.02
CA ASP A 66 -26.09 8.45 9.08
C ASP A 66 -25.91 6.93 8.90
N TYR A 67 -24.65 6.48 8.74
CA TYR A 67 -24.32 5.06 8.70
C TYR A 67 -24.86 4.32 9.92
N LEU A 68 -24.57 4.82 11.12
CA LEU A 68 -25.05 4.21 12.36
C LEU A 68 -26.59 4.20 12.41
N PHE A 69 -27.24 5.35 12.18
CA PHE A 69 -28.70 5.46 12.17
C PHE A 69 -29.36 4.46 11.22
N LEU A 70 -28.91 4.41 9.96
CA LEU A 70 -29.44 3.51 8.94
C LEU A 70 -29.11 2.04 9.25
N SER A 71 -27.92 1.75 9.79
CA SER A 71 -27.56 0.37 10.15
C SER A 71 -28.38 -0.15 11.33
N ARG A 72 -28.71 0.72 12.30
CA ARG A 72 -29.49 0.38 13.49
C ARG A 72 -30.97 0.23 13.21
N SER A 73 -31.52 0.93 12.22
CA SER A 73 -32.93 0.77 11.83
C SER A 73 -33.25 -0.64 11.32
N LEU A 74 -32.22 -1.41 10.92
CA LEU A 74 -32.33 -2.80 10.51
C LEU A 74 -32.25 -3.81 11.67
N ASP A 75 -31.98 -3.37 12.91
CA ASP A 75 -31.92 -4.23 14.10
C ASP A 75 -32.97 -3.78 15.13
N GLU A 76 -33.92 -4.66 15.46
CA GLU A 76 -35.04 -4.36 16.37
C GLU A 76 -34.60 -3.83 17.75
N SER A 77 -33.42 -4.27 18.23
CA SER A 77 -32.89 -3.86 19.53
C SER A 77 -32.22 -2.49 19.50
N LEU A 78 -31.72 -2.06 18.33
CA LEU A 78 -31.01 -0.79 18.15
C LEU A 78 -31.85 0.29 17.45
N ALA A 79 -32.92 -0.09 16.73
CA ALA A 79 -33.75 0.81 15.94
C ALA A 79 -34.44 1.92 16.74
N LYS A 80 -34.61 1.72 18.05
CA LYS A 80 -35.23 2.69 18.96
C LYS A 80 -34.24 3.67 19.58
N LEU A 81 -32.94 3.51 19.32
CA LEU A 81 -31.93 4.45 19.79
C LEU A 81 -32.08 5.79 19.07
N GLU A 82 -31.81 6.87 19.80
CA GLU A 82 -31.75 8.22 19.22
C GLU A 82 -30.70 8.31 18.11
N TYR A 83 -30.84 9.34 17.27
CA TYR A 83 -29.82 9.67 16.28
C TYR A 83 -28.43 9.81 16.96
N PRO A 84 -27.36 9.26 16.37
CA PRO A 84 -26.04 9.26 17.00
C PRO A 84 -25.50 10.67 17.26
N GLU A 85 -24.78 10.81 18.37
CA GLU A 85 -23.98 12.01 18.63
C GLU A 85 -22.84 12.11 17.61
N ILE A 86 -22.69 13.28 17.00
CA ILE A 86 -21.69 13.56 15.98
C ILE A 86 -20.45 14.15 16.64
N ALA A 87 -19.28 13.57 16.36
CA ALA A 87 -18.03 14.11 16.87
C ALA A 87 -17.65 15.42 16.17
N ASP A 88 -17.09 16.37 16.94
CA ASP A 88 -16.48 17.56 16.38
C ASP A 88 -15.33 17.22 15.41
N PRO A 89 -15.07 18.07 14.41
CA PRO A 89 -13.84 17.99 13.64
C PRO A 89 -12.60 18.06 14.55
N VAL A 90 -11.47 17.55 14.05
CA VAL A 90 -10.21 17.64 14.78
C VAL A 90 -9.92 19.09 15.20
N GLY A 91 -9.67 19.28 16.50
CA GLY A 91 -9.42 20.60 17.07
C GLY A 91 -8.21 21.32 16.45
N PHE A 92 -8.28 22.66 16.46
CA PHE A 92 -7.28 23.53 15.85
C PHE A 92 -5.84 23.20 16.24
N GLU A 93 -5.57 23.00 17.53
CA GLU A 93 -4.22 22.71 18.04
C GLU A 93 -3.65 21.39 17.49
N GLN A 94 -4.46 20.34 17.42
CA GLN A 94 -4.05 19.04 16.89
C GLN A 94 -3.79 19.11 15.39
N ALA A 95 -4.66 19.80 14.65
CA ALA A 95 -4.49 19.99 13.22
C ALA A 95 -3.23 20.84 12.92
N GLN A 96 -3.01 21.93 13.66
CA GLN A 96 -1.83 22.78 13.52
C GLN A 96 -0.53 22.04 13.88
N ALA A 97 -0.52 21.24 14.95
CA ALA A 97 0.63 20.43 15.33
C ALA A 97 0.98 19.39 14.25
N SER A 98 -0.05 18.72 13.70
CA SER A 98 0.14 17.73 12.63
C SER A 98 0.65 18.37 11.34
N TYR A 99 0.15 19.57 11.00
CA TYR A 99 0.64 20.38 9.89
C TYR A 99 2.13 20.71 10.05
N ARG A 100 2.51 21.25 11.23
CA ARG A 100 3.90 21.62 11.52
C ARG A 100 4.85 20.42 11.43
N TYR A 101 4.41 19.24 11.89
CA TYR A 101 5.15 18.00 11.78
C TYR A 101 5.35 17.56 10.31
N ALA A 102 4.29 17.58 9.50
CA ALA A 102 4.37 17.20 8.09
C ALA A 102 5.27 18.13 7.28
N MET A 103 5.23 19.43 7.58
CA MET A 103 6.01 20.50 6.93
C MET A 103 7.37 20.76 7.59
N TRP A 104 7.86 19.82 8.41
CA TRP A 104 9.18 19.95 9.00
C TRP A 104 10.24 19.33 8.08
N LEU A 105 11.14 20.17 7.58
CA LEU A 105 12.35 19.79 6.87
C LEU A 105 13.57 20.35 7.61
N LYS A 106 14.65 19.55 7.66
CA LYS A 106 15.93 20.03 8.20
C LYS A 106 16.41 21.21 7.33
N GLU A 107 16.79 22.30 7.98
CA GLU A 107 17.30 23.53 7.34
C GLU A 107 16.36 24.21 6.35
N TYR A 108 15.05 23.89 6.36
CA TYR A 108 14.09 24.41 5.37
C TYR A 108 14.57 24.20 3.92
N SER A 109 15.16 23.04 3.67
CA SER A 109 15.78 22.71 2.39
C SER A 109 14.88 22.99 1.20
N GLU A 110 15.44 23.70 0.23
CA GLU A 110 14.87 23.96 -1.09
C GLU A 110 14.99 22.76 -2.04
N ASP A 111 15.59 21.67 -1.56
CA ASP A 111 15.72 20.41 -2.29
C ASP A 111 14.36 19.88 -2.77
N PRO A 112 14.18 19.67 -4.10
CA PRO A 112 12.97 19.10 -4.65
C PRO A 112 12.57 17.76 -4.03
N GLU A 113 13.53 16.88 -3.67
CA GLU A 113 13.20 15.58 -3.07
C GLU A 113 12.65 15.74 -1.65
N ALA A 114 13.28 16.58 -0.83
CA ALA A 114 12.79 16.93 0.50
C ALA A 114 11.38 17.55 0.46
N ARG A 115 11.11 18.46 -0.48
CA ARG A 115 9.77 19.03 -0.70
C ARG A 115 8.74 17.95 -1.07
N GLN A 116 9.09 16.96 -1.90
CA GLN A 116 8.20 15.83 -2.20
C GLN A 116 7.91 14.96 -0.97
N VAL A 117 8.88 14.77 -0.08
CA VAL A 117 8.66 14.07 1.20
C VAL A 117 7.68 14.85 2.09
N ALA A 118 7.82 16.16 2.20
CA ALA A 118 6.86 17.00 2.94
C ALA A 118 5.45 16.91 2.35
N LYS A 119 5.32 17.00 1.02
CA LYS A 119 4.05 16.80 0.29
C LYS A 119 3.42 15.47 0.65
N ALA A 120 4.18 14.37 0.55
CA ALA A 120 3.69 13.03 0.84
C ALA A 120 3.25 12.86 2.31
N LYS A 121 3.99 13.43 3.27
CA LYS A 121 3.59 13.46 4.68
C LYS A 121 2.27 14.21 4.87
N LEU A 122 2.14 15.39 4.28
CA LEU A 122 0.95 16.23 4.41
C LEU A 122 -0.30 15.53 3.85
N MET A 123 -0.15 14.82 2.73
CA MET A 123 -1.21 14.00 2.13
C MET A 123 -1.68 12.85 3.03
N GLY A 124 -0.75 12.24 3.79
CA GLY A 124 -1.09 11.21 4.76
C GLY A 124 -1.76 11.78 6.01
N VAL A 125 -1.29 12.94 6.48
CA VAL A 125 -1.88 13.64 7.63
C VAL A 125 -3.30 14.11 7.33
N VAL A 126 -3.54 14.80 6.21
CA VAL A 126 -4.89 15.29 5.86
C VAL A 126 -5.88 14.13 5.78
N GLN A 127 -5.46 13.00 5.20
CA GLN A 127 -6.25 11.79 5.13
C GLN A 127 -6.65 11.27 6.51
N ARG A 128 -5.70 11.22 7.45
CA ARG A 128 -5.98 10.79 8.81
C ARG A 128 -6.94 11.75 9.51
N LEU A 129 -6.65 13.05 9.51
CA LEU A 129 -7.44 14.03 10.26
C LEU A 129 -8.87 14.17 9.72
N VAL A 130 -9.08 14.03 8.41
CA VAL A 130 -10.42 14.05 7.80
C VAL A 130 -11.24 12.81 8.19
N THR A 131 -10.59 11.65 8.39
CA THR A 131 -11.29 10.40 8.73
C THR A 131 -11.45 10.17 10.23
N GLU A 132 -10.71 10.92 11.05
CA GLU A 132 -10.71 10.77 12.51
C GLU A 132 -12.09 11.06 13.15
N PRO A 133 -12.79 12.17 12.81
CA PRO A 133 -14.12 12.46 13.37
C PRO A 133 -15.16 11.36 13.08
N ALA A 134 -15.16 10.82 11.86
CA ALA A 134 -16.04 9.69 11.51
C ALA A 134 -15.84 8.48 12.43
N ARG A 135 -14.60 8.14 12.75
CA ARG A 135 -14.27 7.03 13.64
C ARG A 135 -14.70 7.32 15.07
N THR A 136 -14.49 8.54 15.54
CA THR A 136 -14.94 8.99 16.86
C THR A 136 -16.47 8.95 16.97
N THR A 137 -17.21 9.37 15.95
CA THR A 137 -18.68 9.24 15.90
C THR A 137 -19.13 7.78 16.09
N VAL A 138 -18.51 6.83 15.38
CA VAL A 138 -18.83 5.40 15.55
C VAL A 138 -18.45 4.90 16.95
N GLU A 139 -17.28 5.29 17.46
CA GLU A 139 -16.81 4.92 18.80
C GLU A 139 -17.75 5.41 19.92
N MET A 140 -18.17 6.68 19.87
CA MET A 140 -19.14 7.26 20.81
C MET A 140 -20.50 6.54 20.70
N GLY A 141 -20.97 6.30 19.46
CA GLY A 141 -22.21 5.58 19.20
C GLY A 141 -22.22 4.17 19.81
N VAL A 142 -21.13 3.41 19.62
CA VAL A 142 -20.95 2.06 20.18
C VAL A 142 -20.97 2.09 21.72
N VAL A 143 -20.30 3.07 22.33
CA VAL A 143 -20.30 3.22 23.79
C VAL A 143 -21.68 3.50 24.34
N LYS A 144 -22.43 4.41 23.70
CA LYS A 144 -23.80 4.77 24.10
C LYS A 144 -24.74 3.56 23.96
N ALA A 145 -24.63 2.81 22.86
CA ALA A 145 -25.47 1.64 22.59
C ALA A 145 -25.05 0.37 23.36
N GLY A 146 -23.84 0.33 23.90
CA GLY A 146 -23.32 -0.86 24.58
C GLY A 146 -22.98 -2.01 23.62
N THR A 147 -22.75 -1.73 22.35
CA THR A 147 -22.31 -2.68 21.30
C THR A 147 -20.77 -2.83 21.33
N ALA A 148 -20.14 -3.21 20.21
CA ALA A 148 -18.70 -3.31 20.03
C ALA A 148 -18.24 -2.64 18.73
N TYR A 149 -16.94 -2.41 18.61
CA TYR A 149 -16.32 -1.72 17.48
C TYR A 149 -15.31 -2.62 16.75
N ALA A 150 -15.39 -2.65 15.43
CA ALA A 150 -14.46 -3.39 14.59
C ALA A 150 -13.83 -2.50 13.50
N ARG A 151 -12.62 -2.87 13.07
CA ARG A 151 -11.90 -2.22 11.97
C ARG A 151 -11.96 -3.11 10.73
N VAL A 152 -12.57 -2.64 9.65
CA VAL A 152 -12.59 -3.35 8.37
C VAL A 152 -11.44 -2.83 7.50
N PRO A 153 -10.43 -3.64 7.17
CA PRO A 153 -9.33 -3.22 6.32
C PRO A 153 -9.74 -3.20 4.85
N GLU A 154 -9.25 -2.21 4.11
CA GLU A 154 -9.35 -2.16 2.65
C GLU A 154 -8.25 -3.03 1.99
N PRO A 155 -8.43 -3.44 0.73
CA PRO A 155 -7.37 -4.05 -0.07
C PRO A 155 -6.08 -3.23 -0.04
N GLY A 156 -4.95 -3.91 0.19
CA GLY A 156 -3.62 -3.28 0.28
C GLY A 156 -3.24 -2.77 1.68
N ALA A 157 -4.06 -3.01 2.71
CA ALA A 157 -3.70 -2.69 4.09
C ALA A 157 -2.39 -3.38 4.53
N CYS A 158 -1.58 -2.65 5.30
CA CYS A 158 -0.31 -3.17 5.83
C CYS A 158 -0.54 -4.18 6.96
N ALA A 159 0.48 -4.97 7.31
CA ALA A 159 0.41 -5.97 8.38
C ALA A 159 -0.09 -5.37 9.70
N PHE A 160 0.29 -4.14 10.05
CA PHE A 160 -0.19 -3.47 11.26
C PHE A 160 -1.71 -3.23 11.24
N CYS A 161 -2.26 -2.73 10.13
CA CYS A 161 -3.71 -2.59 9.97
C CYS A 161 -4.43 -3.94 10.05
N LEU A 162 -3.89 -4.95 9.39
CA LEU A 162 -4.48 -6.30 9.39
C LEU A 162 -4.45 -6.93 10.79
N MET A 163 -3.41 -6.66 11.60
CA MET A 163 -3.37 -7.04 13.02
C MET A 163 -4.47 -6.35 13.82
N LEU A 164 -4.67 -5.04 13.64
CA LEU A 164 -5.70 -4.34 14.39
C LEU A 164 -7.11 -4.81 14.00
N ALA A 165 -7.30 -5.18 12.73
CA ALA A 165 -8.54 -5.76 12.22
C ALA A 165 -8.77 -7.22 12.69
N SER A 166 -7.72 -7.98 12.98
CA SER A 166 -7.84 -9.38 13.44
C SER A 166 -8.40 -9.53 14.85
N ARG A 167 -8.50 -8.45 15.62
CA ARG A 167 -8.99 -8.50 17.00
C ARG A 167 -10.51 -8.69 17.12
N GLY A 168 -11.25 -8.55 16.02
CA GLY A 168 -12.70 -8.77 15.99
C GLY A 168 -13.51 -7.65 16.65
N ALA A 169 -14.59 -8.03 17.33
CA ALA A 169 -15.50 -7.14 18.04
C ALA A 169 -14.89 -6.68 19.37
N VAL A 170 -13.93 -5.75 19.29
CA VAL A 170 -13.26 -5.20 20.47
C VAL A 170 -14.03 -4.00 20.99
N TYR A 171 -13.78 -3.61 22.24
CA TYR A 171 -14.21 -2.38 22.92
C TYR A 171 -15.52 -2.48 23.74
N SER A 172 -15.35 -2.54 25.06
CA SER A 172 -16.37 -2.25 26.07
C SER A 172 -16.21 -0.83 26.62
N LYS A 173 -17.27 -0.31 27.28
CA LYS A 173 -17.37 1.02 27.92
C LYS A 173 -16.11 1.46 28.69
N GLN A 174 -15.43 0.54 29.38
CA GLN A 174 -14.20 0.78 30.16
C GLN A 174 -12.96 1.12 29.31
N THR A 175 -12.92 0.71 28.04
CA THR A 175 -11.77 0.92 27.14
C THR A 175 -11.86 2.24 26.38
N VAL A 176 -13.05 2.84 26.27
CA VAL A 176 -13.29 4.11 25.55
C VAL A 176 -13.15 5.32 26.48
N LEU A 177 -13.55 5.22 27.75
CA LEU A 177 -13.37 6.30 28.74
C LEU A 177 -11.88 6.65 28.99
N THR A 178 -10.96 5.69 28.81
CA THR A 178 -9.51 5.94 28.87
C THR A 178 -8.92 6.51 27.57
N ALA A 179 -9.69 6.58 26.48
CA ALA A 179 -9.27 7.15 25.20
C ALA A 179 -9.50 8.67 25.11
N HIS A 180 -10.54 9.19 25.78
CA HIS A 180 -10.81 10.64 25.88
C HIS A 180 -10.15 11.31 27.09
N ALA A 181 -9.58 10.53 28.02
CA ALA A 181 -8.80 11.04 29.14
C ALA A 181 -7.39 11.48 28.70
N HIS A 182 -7.33 12.57 27.95
CA HIS A 182 -6.13 13.39 27.78
C HIS A 182 -6.41 14.81 28.27
N ARG A 183 -6.68 14.93 29.58
CA ARG A 183 -6.27 16.13 30.31
C ARG A 183 -5.48 15.70 31.53
N GLU A 184 -4.26 16.23 31.57
CA GLU A 184 -3.30 16.24 32.66
C GLU A 184 -2.53 14.94 33.02
N ASN A 185 -1.23 15.13 33.16
CA ASN A 185 -0.21 14.22 33.69
C ASN A 185 0.31 13.09 32.79
N ARG A 186 1.36 13.47 32.05
CA ARG A 186 2.43 12.56 31.58
C ARG A 186 3.14 11.94 32.78
N LYS A 187 3.26 10.61 32.81
CA LYS A 187 4.54 9.87 32.85
C LYS A 187 4.22 8.37 32.92
N HIS A 188 4.79 7.62 31.97
CA HIS A 188 4.89 6.15 31.93
C HIS A 188 3.62 5.38 31.53
N SER A 189 3.42 5.21 30.21
CA SER A 189 2.59 4.12 29.67
C SER A 189 3.03 3.76 28.25
N VAL A 190 4.24 3.20 28.14
CA VAL A 190 4.76 2.59 26.91
C VAL A 190 4.11 1.21 26.82
N GLY A 191 3.10 1.03 25.97
CA GLY A 191 2.51 -0.29 25.73
C GLY A 191 1.08 -0.29 25.19
N ILE A 192 0.21 0.59 25.68
CA ILE A 192 -1.24 0.53 25.35
C ILE A 192 -1.72 1.73 24.51
N LYS A 193 -1.04 2.88 24.57
CA LYS A 193 -1.37 4.08 23.75
C LYS A 193 -1.02 3.94 22.26
N ALA A 194 -0.09 3.04 21.91
CA ALA A 194 0.36 2.84 20.53
C ALA A 194 -0.63 2.04 19.66
N MET A 195 -1.59 1.34 20.27
CA MET A 195 -2.49 0.41 19.57
C MET A 195 -3.84 1.00 19.13
N LYS A 196 -4.20 2.22 19.59
CA LYS A 196 -5.52 2.83 19.34
C LYS A 196 -5.52 3.94 18.28
N ARG A 197 -4.37 4.53 17.91
CA ARG A 197 -4.31 5.60 16.90
C ARG A 197 -4.31 5.03 15.48
N TYR A 198 -5.17 5.58 14.63
CA TYR A 198 -5.03 5.43 13.19
C TYR A 198 -3.78 6.16 12.73
N HIS A 199 -2.97 5.54 11.88
CA HIS A 199 -1.78 6.17 11.32
C HIS A 199 -2.09 6.91 10.02
N ASP A 200 -1.16 7.74 9.55
CA ASP A 200 -1.24 8.40 8.25
C ASP A 200 -1.34 7.35 7.13
N ASN A 201 -2.21 7.57 6.14
CA ASN A 201 -2.56 6.61 5.08
C ASN A 201 -3.32 5.37 5.54
N CYS A 202 -3.88 5.34 6.75
CA CYS A 202 -4.74 4.24 7.20
C CYS A 202 -6.15 4.35 6.63
N ARG A 203 -6.52 3.37 5.80
CA ARG A 203 -7.82 3.31 5.11
C ARG A 203 -8.82 2.33 5.73
N CYS A 204 -8.59 1.91 6.98
CA CYS A 204 -9.55 1.06 7.67
C CYS A 204 -10.86 1.84 7.96
N LEU A 205 -11.98 1.16 7.71
CA LEU A 205 -13.32 1.60 8.08
C LEU A 205 -13.60 1.18 9.53
N GLY A 206 -14.09 2.10 10.36
CA GLY A 206 -14.59 1.77 11.70
C GLY A 206 -16.08 1.44 11.61
N ILE A 207 -16.50 0.31 12.17
CA ILE A 207 -17.91 -0.12 12.13
C ILE A 207 -18.41 -0.52 13.52
N GLU A 208 -19.71 -0.39 13.73
CA GLU A 208 -20.42 -0.99 14.85
C GLU A 208 -20.70 -2.46 14.56
N VAL A 209 -20.51 -3.32 15.55
CA VAL A 209 -20.80 -4.76 15.52
C VAL A 209 -21.38 -5.20 16.85
N LYS A 210 -22.07 -6.34 16.86
CA LYS A 210 -22.55 -7.01 18.07
C LYS A 210 -21.38 -7.51 18.91
N ARG A 211 -21.57 -7.51 20.24
CA ARG A 211 -20.53 -7.92 21.20
C ARG A 211 -20.12 -9.37 21.10
N ASP A 212 -21.06 -10.23 20.71
CA ASP A 212 -20.78 -11.65 20.47
C ASP A 212 -20.06 -11.90 19.13
N GLY A 213 -19.83 -10.84 18.34
CA GLY A 213 -19.18 -10.92 17.03
C GLY A 213 -20.03 -11.64 15.97
N SER A 214 -21.31 -11.88 16.21
CA SER A 214 -22.20 -12.62 15.30
C SER A 214 -22.35 -11.96 13.93
N ASP A 215 -22.24 -10.64 13.87
CA ASP A 215 -22.33 -9.82 12.65
C ASP A 215 -20.96 -9.33 12.14
N LEU A 216 -19.86 -9.77 12.74
CA LEU A 216 -18.51 -9.37 12.36
C LEU A 216 -18.25 -9.68 10.86
N PRO A 217 -17.68 -8.78 10.05
CA PRO A 217 -17.46 -9.07 8.63
C PRO A 217 -16.55 -10.29 8.40
N LYS A 218 -16.79 -11.00 7.28
CA LYS A 218 -16.00 -12.20 6.91
C LYS A 218 -14.49 -11.97 6.96
N ILE A 219 -14.03 -10.82 6.47
CA ILE A 219 -12.60 -10.47 6.45
C ILE A 219 -12.01 -10.40 7.87
N ASN A 220 -12.74 -9.86 8.85
CA ASN A 220 -12.28 -9.78 10.23
C ASN A 220 -12.18 -11.18 10.86
N ARG A 221 -13.17 -12.05 10.65
CA ARG A 221 -13.11 -13.45 11.11
C ARG A 221 -11.96 -14.23 10.47
N GLU A 222 -11.70 -14.01 9.19
CA GLU A 222 -10.56 -14.62 8.49
C GLU A 222 -9.22 -14.13 9.05
N LEU A 223 -9.12 -12.84 9.37
CA LEU A 223 -7.93 -12.25 9.99
C LEU A 223 -7.73 -12.72 11.42
N GLU A 224 -8.79 -12.89 12.20
CA GLU A 224 -8.74 -13.48 13.55
C GLU A 224 -8.21 -14.91 13.50
N LYS A 225 -8.74 -15.74 12.59
CA LYS A 225 -8.22 -17.10 12.35
C LYS A 225 -6.75 -17.07 11.92
N ALA A 226 -6.39 -16.17 11.01
CA ALA A 226 -5.03 -15.99 10.54
C ALA A 226 -4.08 -15.58 11.68
N TRP A 227 -4.52 -14.71 12.59
CA TRP A 227 -3.76 -14.30 13.76
C TRP A 227 -3.47 -15.50 14.67
N GLY A 228 -4.49 -16.31 14.96
CA GLY A 228 -4.33 -17.55 15.73
C GLY A 228 -3.37 -18.55 15.05
N GLN A 229 -3.37 -18.64 13.73
CA GLN A 229 -2.40 -19.45 12.98
C GLN A 229 -0.98 -18.89 13.10
N ALA A 230 -0.81 -17.57 12.96
CA ALA A 230 0.49 -16.92 13.08
C ALA A 230 1.12 -17.14 14.47
N MET A 231 0.31 -17.07 15.54
CA MET A 231 0.80 -17.30 16.91
C MET A 231 1.21 -18.76 17.17
N ARG A 232 0.55 -19.73 16.52
CA ARG A 232 0.88 -21.16 16.64
C ARG A 232 2.08 -21.59 15.79
N ALA A 233 2.42 -20.85 14.74
CA ALA A 233 3.48 -21.21 13.80
C ALA A 233 4.91 -21.11 14.38
N GLY A 234 5.08 -20.71 15.64
CA GLY A 234 6.32 -20.96 16.39
C GLY A 234 7.55 -20.16 15.98
N SER A 235 7.38 -18.93 15.47
CA SER A 235 8.51 -18.04 15.19
C SER A 235 9.01 -17.28 16.43
N GLU A 236 10.32 -17.00 16.50
CA GLU A 236 10.92 -16.10 17.49
C GLU A 236 10.50 -14.63 17.24
N GLY A 237 10.51 -13.81 18.29
CA GLY A 237 10.19 -12.38 18.22
C GLY A 237 8.86 -11.99 18.86
N THR A 238 8.53 -10.70 18.81
CA THR A 238 7.27 -10.13 19.32
C THR A 238 6.06 -10.58 18.51
N ASP A 239 4.86 -10.59 19.09
CA ASP A 239 3.62 -10.96 18.39
C ASP A 239 3.43 -10.22 17.06
N PHE A 240 3.77 -8.93 17.01
CA PHE A 240 3.69 -8.17 15.77
C PHE A 240 4.70 -8.65 14.73
N GLN A 241 5.93 -9.01 15.12
CA GLN A 241 6.92 -9.56 14.19
C GLN A 241 6.45 -10.90 13.63
N LYS A 242 5.95 -11.81 14.47
CA LYS A 242 5.39 -13.10 14.03
C LYS A 242 4.27 -12.90 13.01
N TRP A 243 3.35 -11.98 13.32
CA TRP A 243 2.26 -11.62 12.43
C TRP A 243 2.73 -10.99 11.11
N ALA A 244 3.67 -10.06 11.16
CA ALA A 244 4.19 -9.39 9.99
C ALA A 244 4.87 -10.38 9.04
N THR A 245 5.67 -11.30 9.57
CA THR A 245 6.27 -12.41 8.81
C THR A 245 5.19 -13.29 8.19
N TYR A 246 4.23 -13.77 8.98
CA TYR A 246 3.14 -14.61 8.48
C TYR A 246 2.34 -13.96 7.33
N ILE A 247 2.06 -12.65 7.42
CA ILE A 247 1.35 -11.92 6.36
C ILE A 247 2.21 -11.80 5.11
N GLU A 248 3.51 -11.54 5.26
CA GLU A 248 4.42 -11.45 4.12
C GLU A 248 4.60 -12.81 3.44
N ASP A 249 4.75 -13.90 4.20
CA ASP A 249 4.85 -15.26 3.64
C ASP A 249 3.59 -15.62 2.84
N ARG A 250 2.40 -15.29 3.37
CA ARG A 250 1.13 -15.48 2.64
C ARG A 250 1.05 -14.63 1.39
N ARG A 251 1.54 -13.40 1.43
CA ARG A 251 1.60 -12.51 0.27
C ARG A 251 2.53 -13.08 -0.80
N LEU A 252 3.71 -13.54 -0.41
CA LEU A 252 4.69 -14.18 -1.29
C LEU A 252 4.11 -15.44 -1.92
N ALA A 253 3.50 -16.33 -1.13
CA ALA A 253 2.83 -17.52 -1.63
C ALA A 253 1.68 -17.20 -2.60
N ALA A 254 0.87 -16.18 -2.31
CA ALA A 254 -0.20 -15.74 -3.20
C ALA A 254 0.34 -15.16 -4.53
N MET A 255 1.46 -14.42 -4.47
CA MET A 255 2.16 -13.92 -5.65
C MET A 255 2.78 -15.06 -6.47
N GLU A 256 3.30 -16.09 -5.80
CA GLU A 256 3.84 -17.30 -6.43
C GLU A 256 2.73 -18.07 -7.17
N ALA A 257 1.54 -18.17 -6.59
CA ALA A 257 0.39 -18.85 -7.19
C ALA A 257 -0.24 -18.12 -8.40
N VAL A 258 0.15 -16.87 -8.70
CA VAL A 258 -0.36 -16.16 -9.88
C VAL A 258 0.23 -16.76 -11.16
N LYS A 259 -0.61 -17.37 -11.98
CA LYS A 259 -0.23 -17.82 -13.33
C LYS A 259 -0.35 -16.65 -14.32
N PHE A 260 0.70 -16.43 -15.11
CA PHE A 260 0.64 -15.47 -16.20
C PHE A 260 -0.02 -16.12 -17.43
N PRO A 261 -0.78 -15.34 -18.23
CA PRO A 261 -1.30 -15.82 -19.50
C PRO A 261 -0.20 -16.36 -20.43
N GLU A 262 -0.56 -17.32 -21.26
CA GLU A 262 0.31 -17.74 -22.36
C GLU A 262 0.45 -16.62 -23.39
N ILE A 263 1.65 -16.49 -23.97
CA ILE A 263 1.95 -15.48 -24.98
C ILE A 263 2.01 -16.21 -26.33
N PRO A 264 1.07 -15.94 -27.26
CA PRO A 264 1.01 -16.64 -28.53
C PRO A 264 2.32 -16.54 -29.34
N GLY A 265 2.74 -17.65 -29.94
CA GLY A 265 3.93 -17.70 -30.80
C GLY A 265 5.28 -17.67 -30.07
N LEU A 266 5.28 -17.54 -28.75
CA LEU A 266 6.50 -17.48 -27.94
C LEU A 266 6.88 -18.88 -27.42
N LYS A 267 8.15 -19.26 -27.56
CA LYS A 267 8.69 -20.49 -26.97
C LYS A 267 9.53 -20.12 -25.75
N MET A 268 9.06 -20.52 -24.56
CA MET A 268 9.82 -20.25 -23.34
C MET A 268 11.18 -20.94 -23.37
N PRO A 269 12.30 -20.19 -23.24
CA PRO A 269 13.62 -20.80 -23.21
C PRO A 269 13.78 -21.68 -21.98
N LYS A 270 14.65 -22.68 -22.05
CA LYS A 270 14.99 -23.56 -20.93
C LYS A 270 16.42 -23.30 -20.48
N TYR A 271 16.68 -23.49 -19.20
CA TYR A 271 18.03 -23.55 -18.70
C TYR A 271 18.75 -24.78 -19.27
N GLN A 272 20.02 -24.61 -19.63
CA GLN A 272 20.94 -25.73 -19.80
C GLN A 272 21.30 -26.32 -18.43
N GLY A 273 21.17 -27.64 -18.27
CA GLY A 273 21.51 -28.34 -17.02
C GLY A 273 20.42 -28.32 -15.94
N ASP A 274 20.83 -28.39 -14.68
CA ASP A 274 19.97 -28.61 -13.51
C ASP A 274 19.29 -27.33 -12.97
N ALA A 275 19.25 -26.25 -13.76
CA ALA A 275 18.71 -24.95 -13.36
C ALA A 275 19.37 -24.41 -12.08
N THR A 276 20.66 -24.67 -11.88
CA THR A 276 21.45 -24.08 -10.79
C THR A 276 22.60 -23.23 -11.31
N ARG A 277 23.20 -22.46 -10.41
CA ARG A 277 24.46 -21.75 -10.66
C ARG A 277 25.33 -21.71 -9.42
N VAL A 278 26.63 -21.47 -9.60
CA VAL A 278 27.54 -21.21 -8.48
C VAL A 278 27.58 -19.71 -8.17
N VAL A 279 27.36 -19.36 -6.90
CA VAL A 279 27.48 -18.00 -6.35
C VAL A 279 28.35 -18.11 -5.11
N ASP A 280 29.48 -17.40 -5.09
CA ASP A 280 30.45 -17.41 -3.97
C ASP A 280 30.81 -18.84 -3.49
N GLY A 281 31.04 -19.75 -4.44
CA GLY A 281 31.40 -21.15 -4.18
C GLY A 281 30.23 -22.07 -3.78
N LYS A 282 29.02 -21.55 -3.63
CA LYS A 282 27.82 -22.33 -3.28
C LYS A 282 26.92 -22.52 -4.49
N ARG A 283 26.34 -23.72 -4.62
CA ARG A 283 25.33 -23.99 -5.65
C ARG A 283 23.98 -23.43 -5.19
N GLU A 284 23.41 -22.55 -5.99
CA GLU A 284 22.12 -21.90 -5.76
C GLU A 284 21.16 -22.18 -6.92
N PRO A 285 19.85 -22.28 -6.66
CA PRO A 285 18.86 -22.44 -7.73
C PRO A 285 18.75 -21.17 -8.59
N LEU A 286 18.43 -21.36 -9.86
CA LEU A 286 17.93 -20.32 -10.75
C LEU A 286 16.40 -20.21 -10.63
N PRO A 287 15.82 -19.02 -10.86
CA PRO A 287 14.39 -18.81 -10.70
C PRO A 287 13.59 -19.51 -11.81
N ALA A 288 12.35 -19.90 -11.50
CA ALA A 288 11.39 -20.35 -12.51
C ALA A 288 11.17 -19.26 -13.59
N LEU A 289 10.99 -19.70 -14.84
CA LEU A 289 10.92 -18.81 -16.01
C LEU A 289 9.47 -18.44 -16.40
N ASP A 290 8.47 -19.06 -15.78
CA ASP A 290 7.04 -18.94 -16.09
C ASP A 290 6.51 -17.50 -16.12
N LYS A 291 7.09 -16.61 -15.30
CA LYS A 291 6.70 -15.19 -15.22
C LYS A 291 7.60 -14.25 -15.99
N LEU A 292 8.72 -14.74 -16.51
CA LEU A 292 9.77 -13.91 -17.10
C LEU A 292 9.26 -13.17 -18.34
N ALA A 293 8.61 -13.88 -19.25
CA ALA A 293 8.13 -13.32 -20.51
C ALA A 293 7.09 -12.22 -20.30
N GLY A 294 6.05 -12.50 -19.52
CA GLY A 294 5.03 -11.50 -19.19
C GLY A 294 5.62 -10.24 -18.54
N HIS A 295 6.61 -10.40 -17.67
CA HIS A 295 7.29 -9.27 -17.05
C HIS A 295 8.09 -8.45 -18.05
N ILE A 296 8.97 -9.09 -18.83
CA ILE A 296 9.90 -8.40 -19.71
C ILE A 296 9.16 -7.79 -20.91
N LEU A 297 8.21 -8.50 -21.50
CA LEU A 297 7.55 -8.06 -22.72
C LEU A 297 6.41 -7.08 -22.42
N TYR A 298 5.55 -7.40 -21.45
CA TYR A 298 4.31 -6.66 -21.19
C TYR A 298 4.32 -5.88 -19.87
N GLY A 299 5.34 -6.05 -19.03
CA GLY A 299 5.39 -5.42 -17.70
C GLY A 299 4.37 -6.00 -16.73
N TRP A 300 3.96 -7.25 -16.94
CA TRP A 300 3.10 -7.98 -16.01
C TRP A 300 3.79 -8.17 -14.66
N ARG A 301 2.96 -8.24 -13.62
CA ARG A 301 3.40 -8.38 -12.23
C ARG A 301 2.45 -9.31 -11.51
N SER A 302 2.98 -10.00 -10.50
CA SER A 302 2.21 -10.92 -9.68
C SER A 302 1.34 -10.22 -8.62
N ASP A 303 1.44 -8.89 -8.47
CA ASP A 303 0.54 -8.12 -7.60
C ASP A 303 -0.83 -7.96 -8.29
N ARG A 304 -1.84 -8.69 -7.78
CA ARG A 304 -3.22 -8.69 -8.31
C ARG A 304 -4.00 -7.40 -7.99
N SER A 305 -3.46 -6.24 -8.33
CA SER A 305 -4.25 -4.99 -8.31
C SER A 305 -5.12 -4.92 -9.57
N PRO A 306 -6.41 -4.57 -9.49
CA PRO A 306 -7.27 -4.35 -10.66
C PRO A 306 -6.67 -3.38 -11.69
N GLU A 307 -5.89 -2.41 -11.21
CA GLU A 307 -5.14 -1.43 -12.01
C GLU A 307 -3.98 -2.02 -12.84
N LYS A 308 -3.67 -3.32 -12.68
CA LYS A 308 -2.52 -3.98 -13.32
C LYS A 308 -2.97 -5.23 -14.08
N PRO A 309 -3.77 -5.07 -15.15
CA PRO A 309 -4.26 -6.20 -15.92
C PRO A 309 -3.11 -6.99 -16.57
N LEU A 310 -3.32 -8.30 -16.70
CA LEU A 310 -2.46 -9.24 -17.41
C LEU A 310 -2.99 -9.40 -18.84
N VAL A 311 -2.79 -8.37 -19.65
CA VAL A 311 -3.31 -8.28 -21.03
C VAL A 311 -2.17 -8.07 -22.03
N LEU A 312 -2.34 -8.61 -23.24
CA LEU A 312 -1.31 -8.67 -24.28
C LEU A 312 -1.08 -7.34 -25.00
N ASP A 313 -1.99 -6.37 -24.87
CA ASP A 313 -1.83 -5.02 -25.42
C ASP A 313 -1.03 -4.09 -24.50
N LYS A 314 -0.66 -4.55 -23.30
CA LYS A 314 0.04 -3.75 -22.30
C LYS A 314 1.48 -3.46 -22.70
N ARG A 315 1.78 -2.18 -22.95
CA ARG A 315 3.12 -1.71 -23.37
C ARG A 315 3.98 -1.20 -22.20
N SER A 316 4.01 -1.94 -21.10
CA SER A 316 4.72 -1.54 -19.86
C SER A 316 6.00 -2.33 -19.56
N GLY A 317 6.40 -3.24 -20.45
CA GLY A 317 7.63 -4.01 -20.35
C GLY A 317 8.86 -3.23 -20.79
N HIS A 318 9.81 -3.96 -21.38
CA HIS A 318 11.11 -3.51 -21.82
C HIS A 318 11.31 -3.71 -23.33
N THR A 319 10.28 -4.11 -24.08
CA THR A 319 10.34 -4.13 -25.55
C THR A 319 10.54 -2.72 -26.09
N SER A 320 10.96 -2.63 -27.35
CA SER A 320 11.12 -1.36 -28.06
C SER A 320 9.81 -0.56 -28.15
N GLN A 321 8.65 -1.24 -28.08
CA GLN A 321 7.32 -0.62 -28.09
C GLN A 321 6.85 -0.12 -26.72
N SER A 322 7.62 -0.35 -25.65
CA SER A 322 7.25 0.10 -24.31
C SER A 322 7.09 1.63 -24.26
N VAL A 323 6.01 2.08 -23.62
CA VAL A 323 5.68 3.50 -23.38
C VAL A 323 6.05 3.93 -21.96
N ARG A 324 6.71 3.05 -21.19
CA ARG A 324 6.98 3.28 -19.78
C ARG A 324 8.11 4.30 -19.59
N VAL A 325 7.74 5.49 -19.13
CA VAL A 325 8.65 6.61 -18.87
C VAL A 325 9.80 6.21 -17.94
N GLY A 326 11.03 6.59 -18.33
CA GLY A 326 12.25 6.40 -17.56
C GLY A 326 12.78 4.97 -17.51
N LYS A 327 12.18 4.03 -18.25
CA LYS A 327 12.67 2.64 -18.34
C LYS A 327 13.39 2.41 -19.66
N THR A 328 14.45 1.60 -19.60
CA THR A 328 15.23 1.19 -20.75
C THR A 328 14.48 0.15 -21.58
N ARG A 329 14.71 0.19 -22.89
CA ARG A 329 14.07 -0.67 -23.88
C ARG A 329 15.11 -1.41 -24.70
N PHE A 330 14.79 -2.65 -25.06
CA PHE A 330 15.57 -3.48 -25.95
C PHE A 330 15.57 -2.89 -27.36
N PRO A 331 16.54 -3.27 -28.21
CA PRO A 331 16.62 -2.80 -29.58
C PRO A 331 15.35 -3.13 -30.39
N MET A 332 14.98 -2.24 -31.32
CA MET A 332 13.86 -2.49 -32.24
C MET A 332 14.10 -3.71 -33.14
N SER A 333 15.35 -4.03 -33.42
CA SER A 333 15.73 -5.18 -34.25
C SER A 333 15.59 -6.53 -33.54
N TRP A 334 15.38 -6.54 -32.22
CA TRP A 334 15.24 -7.79 -31.46
C TRP A 334 13.78 -8.22 -31.40
N SER A 335 13.52 -9.47 -31.78
CA SER A 335 12.23 -10.11 -31.55
C SER A 335 12.03 -10.43 -30.06
N ASP A 336 10.78 -10.65 -29.67
CA ASP A 336 10.42 -11.07 -28.31
C ASP A 336 11.15 -12.37 -27.90
N GLN A 337 11.34 -13.29 -28.84
CA GLN A 337 12.10 -14.52 -28.61
C GLN A 337 13.59 -14.23 -28.33
N GLN A 338 14.22 -13.39 -29.15
CA GLN A 338 15.63 -13.00 -28.95
C GLN A 338 15.86 -12.30 -27.61
N ILE A 339 14.92 -11.44 -27.19
CA ILE A 339 14.96 -10.79 -25.89
C ILE A 339 15.00 -11.84 -24.77
N LEU A 340 14.12 -12.84 -24.82
CA LEU A 340 14.03 -13.85 -23.76
C LEU A 340 15.21 -14.81 -23.77
N ASP A 341 15.63 -15.28 -24.95
CA ASP A 341 16.81 -16.12 -25.10
C ASP A 341 18.05 -15.44 -24.50
N ALA A 342 18.23 -14.15 -24.79
CA ALA A 342 19.32 -13.35 -24.24
C ALA A 342 19.21 -13.19 -22.70
N CYS A 343 18.01 -12.95 -22.18
CA CYS A 343 17.79 -12.81 -20.73
C CYS A 343 18.05 -14.13 -19.98
N VAL A 344 17.60 -15.26 -20.52
CA VAL A 344 17.84 -16.58 -19.93
C VAL A 344 19.33 -16.94 -20.01
N LYS A 345 20.00 -16.66 -21.14
CA LYS A 345 21.45 -16.80 -21.26
C LYS A 345 22.19 -16.00 -20.19
N VAL A 346 21.83 -14.74 -19.97
CA VAL A 346 22.43 -13.88 -18.95
C VAL A 346 22.16 -14.41 -17.54
N LEU A 347 20.95 -14.90 -17.24
CA LEU A 347 20.64 -15.53 -15.95
C LEU A 347 21.59 -16.70 -15.65
N GLN A 348 21.93 -17.52 -16.65
CA GLN A 348 22.81 -18.68 -16.47
C GLN A 348 24.28 -18.31 -16.38
N THR A 349 24.78 -17.49 -17.33
CA THR A 349 26.22 -17.34 -17.55
C THR A 349 26.75 -15.95 -17.21
N GLY A 350 25.88 -14.98 -16.95
CA GLY A 350 26.28 -13.61 -16.63
C GLY A 350 27.00 -13.51 -15.28
N LEU A 351 27.75 -12.42 -15.09
CA LEU A 351 28.46 -12.13 -13.85
C LEU A 351 27.45 -11.83 -12.73
N VAL A 352 27.50 -12.62 -11.66
CA VAL A 352 26.61 -12.47 -10.50
C VAL A 352 27.25 -11.60 -9.43
N SER A 353 26.45 -10.73 -8.81
CA SER A 353 26.78 -9.99 -7.60
C SER A 353 25.67 -10.16 -6.57
N VAL A 354 26.06 -10.24 -5.29
CA VAL A 354 25.17 -10.50 -4.16
C VAL A 354 24.86 -9.19 -3.43
N LYS A 355 23.57 -8.92 -3.19
CA LYS A 355 23.09 -7.79 -2.38
C LYS A 355 22.04 -8.27 -1.40
N GLY A 356 22.48 -8.70 -0.22
CA GLY A 356 21.63 -9.42 0.74
C GLY A 356 21.03 -10.67 0.07
N ASN A 357 19.70 -10.76 0.07
CA ASN A 357 18.99 -11.87 -0.56
C ASN A 357 18.82 -11.71 -2.08
N VAL A 358 19.23 -10.59 -2.66
CA VAL A 358 19.10 -10.32 -4.09
C VAL A 358 20.36 -10.77 -4.83
N ARG A 359 20.17 -11.43 -5.97
CA ARG A 359 21.20 -11.71 -6.97
C ARG A 359 21.02 -10.75 -8.13
N VAL A 360 22.07 -10.02 -8.48
CA VAL A 360 22.11 -9.14 -9.66
C VAL A 360 23.08 -9.76 -10.65
N VAL A 361 22.59 -10.09 -11.84
CA VAL A 361 23.35 -10.79 -12.86
C VAL A 361 23.46 -9.91 -14.09
N ASP A 362 24.67 -9.54 -14.45
CA ASP A 362 24.95 -8.70 -15.61
C ASP A 362 25.62 -9.52 -16.71
N GLY A 363 25.24 -9.27 -17.96
CA GLY A 363 25.87 -9.91 -19.11
C GLY A 363 25.71 -9.10 -20.38
N VAL A 364 26.38 -9.53 -21.44
CA VAL A 364 26.33 -8.89 -22.75
C VAL A 364 25.94 -9.92 -23.79
N VAL A 365 24.92 -9.60 -24.60
CA VAL A 365 24.48 -10.41 -25.73
C VAL A 365 24.35 -9.50 -26.95
N ASP A 366 25.07 -9.81 -28.02
CA ASP A 366 25.15 -9.01 -29.26
C ASP A 366 25.44 -7.51 -29.02
N GLY A 367 26.30 -7.24 -28.04
CA GLY A 367 26.69 -5.89 -27.63
C GLY A 367 25.68 -5.17 -26.72
N VAL A 368 24.48 -5.72 -26.52
CA VAL A 368 23.49 -5.19 -25.58
C VAL A 368 23.83 -5.66 -24.17
N LYS A 369 24.04 -4.72 -23.25
CA LYS A 369 24.19 -5.01 -21.82
C LYS A 369 22.82 -5.32 -21.22
N ILE A 370 22.70 -6.43 -20.51
CA ILE A 370 21.46 -6.91 -19.90
C ILE A 370 21.70 -7.11 -18.41
N ARG A 371 20.73 -6.70 -17.60
CA ARG A 371 20.71 -6.94 -16.16
C ARG A 371 19.50 -7.77 -15.78
N MET A 372 19.77 -8.88 -15.12
CA MET A 372 18.79 -9.76 -14.52
C MET A 372 18.85 -9.63 -13.00
N LYS A 373 17.72 -9.79 -12.34
CA LYS A 373 17.64 -9.86 -10.88
C LYS A 373 16.68 -10.94 -10.44
N TYR A 374 17.01 -11.60 -9.34
CA TYR A 374 16.14 -12.52 -8.63
C TYR A 374 16.51 -12.52 -7.14
N THR A 375 15.64 -13.08 -6.30
CA THR A 375 15.82 -13.11 -4.84
C THR A 375 15.89 -14.56 -4.36
N ILE A 376 16.78 -14.86 -3.43
CA ILE A 376 16.78 -16.12 -2.69
C ILE A 376 15.94 -15.93 -1.42
N PHE A 377 14.85 -16.69 -1.31
CA PHE A 377 13.98 -16.71 -0.14
C PHE A 377 13.76 -18.16 0.28
N GLU A 378 14.09 -18.49 1.53
CA GLU A 378 14.01 -19.87 2.08
C GLU A 378 14.66 -20.93 1.17
N GLY A 379 15.83 -20.62 0.62
CA GLY A 379 16.56 -21.51 -0.28
C GLY A 379 15.99 -21.65 -1.70
N LYS A 380 14.93 -20.92 -2.05
CA LYS A 380 14.33 -20.89 -3.39
C LYS A 380 14.63 -19.59 -4.11
N ALA A 381 14.81 -19.66 -5.43
CA ALA A 381 14.95 -18.48 -6.28
C ALA A 381 13.58 -17.99 -6.77
N VAL A 382 13.23 -16.76 -6.40
CA VAL A 382 11.93 -16.12 -6.65
C VAL A 382 12.10 -14.71 -7.24
N HIS A 383 11.00 -14.12 -7.70
CA HIS A 383 10.93 -12.72 -8.19
C HIS A 383 11.96 -12.36 -9.27
N VAL A 384 11.95 -13.11 -10.38
CA VAL A 384 12.84 -12.83 -11.52
C VAL A 384 12.33 -11.67 -12.37
N TYR A 385 13.25 -10.79 -12.77
CA TYR A 385 13.00 -9.74 -13.75
C TYR A 385 14.28 -9.36 -14.50
N GLY A 386 14.12 -8.81 -15.70
CA GLY A 386 15.21 -8.49 -16.61
C GLY A 386 14.96 -7.22 -17.41
N TYR A 387 16.03 -6.50 -17.73
CA TYR A 387 15.97 -5.30 -18.55
C TYR A 387 17.34 -4.99 -19.19
N PRO A 388 17.36 -4.28 -20.33
CA PRO A 388 18.62 -3.84 -20.92
C PRO A 388 19.17 -2.64 -20.16
N LEU A 389 20.48 -2.50 -20.13
CA LEU A 389 21.16 -1.27 -19.71
C LEU A 389 21.44 -0.40 -20.94
N LYS A 390 21.67 0.89 -20.72
CA LYS A 390 22.08 1.81 -21.79
C LYS A 390 23.35 1.28 -22.45
N SER A 391 23.27 0.99 -23.74
CA SER A 391 24.34 0.36 -24.51
C SER A 391 24.60 1.18 -25.79
N PRO A 392 25.50 2.20 -25.72
CA PRO A 392 25.77 3.10 -26.83
C PRO A 392 26.02 2.39 -28.18
N GLY A 393 25.33 2.83 -29.23
CA GLY A 393 25.45 2.28 -30.59
C GLY A 393 24.77 0.92 -30.81
N ARG A 394 23.98 0.43 -29.85
CA ARG A 394 23.33 -0.89 -29.91
C ARG A 394 21.80 -0.82 -29.97
N GLY A 395 21.24 0.38 -30.13
CA GLY A 395 19.81 0.58 -30.36
C GLY A 395 18.96 0.46 -29.09
N THR A 396 19.57 0.53 -27.91
CA THR A 396 18.80 0.63 -26.66
C THR A 396 18.16 2.01 -26.55
N SER A 397 17.06 2.15 -25.82
CA SER A 397 16.41 3.47 -25.69
C SER A 397 15.67 3.67 -24.38
N VAL A 398 15.27 4.90 -24.08
CA VAL A 398 14.46 5.28 -22.92
C VAL A 398 13.36 6.25 -23.34
N VAL A 399 12.15 6.08 -22.79
CA VAL A 399 11.05 7.04 -22.95
C VAL A 399 11.24 8.21 -21.97
N LYS A 400 11.32 9.44 -22.47
CA LYS A 400 11.45 10.66 -21.66
C LYS A 400 10.12 11.06 -21.02
N ARG A 401 10.16 11.92 -19.99
CA ARG A 401 8.94 12.42 -19.30
C ARG A 401 7.97 13.14 -20.24
N GLY A 402 8.44 13.75 -21.33
CA GLY A 402 7.62 14.38 -22.37
C GLY A 402 7.25 13.46 -23.54
N GLY A 403 7.36 12.13 -23.41
CA GLY A 403 6.96 11.16 -24.44
C GLY A 403 7.99 10.89 -25.55
N GLY A 404 8.98 11.78 -25.75
CA GLY A 404 10.06 11.56 -26.71
C GLY A 404 10.98 10.38 -26.37
N ILE A 405 11.62 9.79 -27.38
CA ILE A 405 12.54 8.65 -27.21
C ILE A 405 13.99 9.15 -27.20
N ALA A 406 14.79 8.71 -26.22
CA ALA A 406 16.24 8.87 -26.20
C ALA A 406 16.90 7.55 -26.59
N TRP A 407 17.68 7.56 -27.67
CA TRP A 407 18.46 6.40 -28.12
C TRP A 407 19.84 6.39 -27.47
N HIS A 408 20.33 5.17 -27.22
CA HIS A 408 21.64 4.86 -26.68
C HIS A 408 22.24 3.79 -27.57
#